data_AF-A0A956JKM7-F1
#
_entry.id   AF-A0A956JKM7-F1
#
_cell.length_a   1.000
_cell.length_b   1.000
_cell.length_c   1.000
_cell.angle_alpha   90.00
_cell.angle_beta   90.00
_cell.angle_gamma   90.00
#
_symmetry.space_group_name_H-M   'P 1'
#
loop_
_entity.id
_entity.type
_entity.pdbx_description
1 polymer ?
#
loop_
_entity_poly.entity_id
_entity_poly.type
_entity_poly.pdbx_seq_one_letter_code
_entity_poly.pdbx_strand_id
1 'polypeptide(L)'
;PAAEENAPTGTITREGVLEYQELPRTKSVAAYMGVEFTLRGDDAETVLAASDNVSHEQLVAHDGKRVRVTCTPREPQPPNPMESAPMGPDGAPLQRPTKCAVTELSAL
;
A
#
# COMPACT_ATOMS: atom_id res chain seq x y z
N PRO A 1 -10.57 -24.96 25.44
CA PRO A 1 -9.47 -25.03 24.46
C PRO A 1 -9.68 -23.87 23.49
N ALA A 2 -8.70 -22.97 23.40
CA ALA A 2 -8.79 -21.74 22.62
C ALA A 2 -9.01 -22.08 21.14
N ALA A 3 -9.85 -21.30 20.48
CA ALA A 3 -9.99 -21.34 19.03
C ALA A 3 -8.62 -21.04 18.41
N GLU A 4 -8.02 -22.05 17.78
CA GLU A 4 -6.99 -21.83 16.77
C GLU A 4 -7.71 -21.18 15.58
N GLU A 5 -7.80 -19.85 15.69
CA GLU A 5 -8.16 -18.94 14.63
C GLU A 5 -7.27 -19.24 13.44
N ASN A 6 -7.87 -19.67 12.34
CA ASN A 6 -7.23 -19.75 11.04
C ASN A 6 -6.87 -18.31 10.63
N ALA A 7 -5.74 -17.80 11.11
CA ALA A 7 -5.15 -16.58 10.58
C ALA A 7 -4.89 -16.84 9.09
N PRO A 8 -5.49 -16.06 8.16
CA PRO A 8 -5.23 -16.25 6.75
C PRO A 8 -3.71 -16.13 6.53
N THR A 9 -3.14 -17.10 5.83
CA THR A 9 -1.71 -17.28 5.56
C THR A 9 -1.13 -16.16 4.69
N GLY A 10 -1.17 -14.92 5.18
CA GLY A 10 -0.77 -13.75 4.40
C GLY A 10 -0.80 -12.43 5.14
N THR A 11 -1.21 -12.34 6.40
CA THR A 11 -1.17 -11.05 7.11
C THR A 11 0.22 -10.75 7.66
N ILE A 12 0.72 -9.54 7.40
CA ILE A 12 2.04 -9.05 7.81
C ILE A 12 1.83 -7.86 8.73
N THR A 13 2.49 -7.85 9.89
CA THR A 13 2.55 -6.68 10.76
C THR A 13 3.87 -5.96 10.57
N ARG A 14 3.82 -4.65 10.35
CA ARG A 14 4.98 -3.78 10.19
C ARG A 14 4.83 -2.53 11.05
N GLU A 15 5.96 -1.98 11.45
CA GLU A 15 6.03 -0.70 12.14
C GLU A 15 6.88 0.25 11.31
N GLY A 16 6.53 1.53 11.33
CA GLY A 16 7.27 2.54 10.60
C GLY A 16 6.60 3.89 10.65
N VAL A 17 7.18 4.85 9.95
CA VAL A 17 6.55 6.15 9.72
C VAL A 17 5.65 6.03 8.51
N LEU A 18 4.38 6.40 8.67
CA LEU A 18 3.43 6.47 7.57
C LEU A 18 3.66 7.79 6.80
N GLU A 19 3.86 7.70 5.50
CA GLU A 19 3.96 8.83 4.59
C GLU A 19 2.80 8.79 3.60
N TYR A 20 2.10 9.92 3.46
CA TYR A 20 1.05 10.13 2.49
C TYR A 20 1.52 11.09 1.39
N GLN A 21 1.20 10.74 0.14
CA GLN A 21 1.36 11.60 -1.01
C GLN A 21 0.08 11.63 -1.83
N GLU A 22 -0.46 12.83 -2.06
CA GLU A 22 -1.57 13.01 -2.99
C GLU A 22 -1.11 12.70 -4.43
N LEU A 23 -1.82 11.81 -5.11
CA LEU A 23 -1.52 11.49 -6.50
C LEU A 23 -1.98 12.62 -7.43
N PRO A 24 -1.17 12.96 -8.46
CA PRO A 24 -1.58 13.95 -9.44
C PRO A 24 -2.81 13.45 -10.21
N ARG A 25 -3.78 14.35 -10.43
CA ARG A 25 -4.98 14.07 -11.23
C ARG A 25 -4.71 13.97 -12.73
N THR A 26 -3.48 14.28 -13.15
CA THR A 26 -3.02 14.19 -14.54
C THR A 26 -2.50 12.80 -14.85
N LYS A 27 -2.52 12.41 -16.14
CA LYS A 27 -1.87 11.18 -16.59
C LYS A 27 -0.35 11.30 -16.39
N SER A 28 0.15 10.72 -15.31
CA SER A 28 1.56 10.76 -14.90
C SER A 28 1.99 9.40 -14.37
N VAL A 29 3.31 9.14 -14.35
CA VAL A 29 3.87 7.88 -13.85
C VAL A 29 3.43 7.62 -12.39
N ALA A 30 3.44 8.65 -11.54
CA ALA A 30 2.97 8.54 -10.16
C ALA A 30 1.50 8.09 -10.07
N ALA A 31 0.61 8.70 -10.86
CA ALA A 31 -0.80 8.29 -10.93
C ALA A 31 -0.96 6.84 -11.42
N TYR A 32 -0.13 6.41 -12.38
CA TYR A 32 -0.13 5.03 -12.86
C TYR A 32 0.39 4.03 -11.81
N MET A 33 1.40 4.40 -11.02
CA MET A 33 1.92 3.61 -9.90
C MET A 33 0.90 3.48 -8.77
N GLY A 34 0.08 4.51 -8.56
CA GLY A 34 -1.00 4.47 -7.59
C GLY A 34 -0.50 4.37 -6.14
N VAL A 35 0.71 4.86 -5.86
CA VAL A 35 1.33 4.81 -4.53
C VAL A 35 0.95 6.08 -3.79
N GLU A 36 -0.04 5.96 -2.89
CA GLU A 36 -0.51 7.07 -2.05
C GLU A 36 0.07 6.99 -0.64
N PHE A 37 0.26 5.77 -0.14
CA PHE A 37 0.66 5.52 1.23
C PHE A 37 1.88 4.62 1.27
N THR A 38 2.84 5.03 2.06
CA THR A 38 4.13 4.35 2.18
C THR A 38 4.48 4.24 3.65
N LEU A 39 4.79 3.03 4.11
CA LEU A 39 5.32 2.80 5.44
C LEU A 39 6.83 2.65 5.35
N ARG A 40 7.58 3.60 5.89
CA ARG A 40 9.02 3.44 6.09
C ARG A 40 9.29 2.78 7.42
N GLY A 41 9.52 1.48 7.38
CA GLY A 41 10.10 0.73 8.50
C GLY A 41 11.62 0.75 8.46
N ASP A 42 12.23 0.23 9.52
CA ASP A 42 13.70 0.14 9.66
C ASP A 42 14.34 -0.79 8.61
N ASP A 43 13.64 -1.86 8.19
CA ASP A 43 14.14 -2.85 7.22
C ASP A 43 13.74 -2.59 5.76
N ALA A 44 12.54 -2.05 5.52
CA ALA A 44 11.99 -1.93 4.18
C ALA A 44 10.86 -0.90 4.10
N GLU A 45 10.72 -0.32 2.91
CA GLU A 45 9.57 0.49 2.52
C GLU A 45 8.42 -0.42 2.07
N THR A 46 7.22 -0.19 2.59
CA THR A 46 6.02 -0.95 2.21
C THR A 46 4.96 -0.02 1.64
N VAL A 47 4.53 -0.27 0.40
CA VAL A 47 3.40 0.44 -0.19
C VAL A 47 2.11 -0.07 0.45
N LEU A 48 1.36 0.84 1.05
CA LEU A 48 0.09 0.54 1.70
C LEU A 48 -1.09 0.92 0.80
N ALA A 49 -2.21 0.24 1.02
CA ALA A 49 -3.49 0.59 0.46
C ALA A 49 -4.55 0.59 1.56
N ALA A 50 -5.50 1.51 1.47
CA ALA A 50 -6.69 1.47 2.29
C ALA A 50 -7.48 0.15 2.07
N SER A 51 -8.25 -0.23 3.07
CA SER A 51 -9.15 -1.38 3.01
C SER A 51 -10.52 -1.01 3.59
N ASP A 52 -11.45 -1.97 3.60
CA ASP A 52 -12.76 -1.81 4.25
C ASP A 52 -12.64 -1.58 5.77
N ASN A 53 -11.54 -2.04 6.41
CA ASN A 53 -11.32 -1.88 7.84
C ASN A 53 -10.57 -0.59 8.21
N VAL A 54 -9.70 -0.11 7.32
CA VAL A 54 -8.92 1.12 7.50
C VAL A 54 -9.08 1.99 6.26
N SER A 55 -9.86 3.06 6.40
CA SER A 55 -10.18 3.96 5.30
C SER A 55 -9.00 4.82 4.88
N HIS A 56 -9.08 5.37 3.67
CA HIS A 56 -8.09 6.34 3.16
C HIS A 56 -7.93 7.52 4.13
N GLU A 57 -9.03 8.08 4.63
CA GLU A 57 -9.00 9.22 5.57
C GLU A 57 -8.29 8.88 6.89
N GLN A 58 -8.45 7.64 7.37
CA GLN A 58 -7.73 7.17 8.56
C GLN A 58 -6.23 7.09 8.30
N LEU A 59 -5.79 6.64 7.12
CA LEU A 59 -4.37 6.63 6.78
C LEU A 59 -3.82 8.06 6.65
N VAL A 60 -4.54 8.96 5.98
CA VAL A 60 -4.15 10.38 5.85
C VAL A 60 -4.02 11.06 7.22
N ALA A 61 -4.93 10.76 8.17
CA ALA A 61 -4.87 11.33 9.52
C ALA A 61 -3.63 10.88 10.34
N HIS A 62 -2.94 9.84 9.87
CA HIS A 62 -1.72 9.30 10.46
C HIS A 62 -0.46 9.60 9.65
N ASP A 63 -0.56 10.45 8.62
CA ASP A 63 0.60 10.94 7.88
C ASP A 63 1.65 11.58 8.81
N GLY A 64 2.92 11.26 8.54
CA GLY A 64 4.08 11.67 9.32
C GLY A 64 4.21 11.02 10.70
N LYS A 65 3.30 10.13 11.10
CA LYS A 65 3.32 9.49 12.42
C LYS A 65 3.92 8.08 12.36
N ARG A 66 4.57 7.68 13.46
CA ARG A 66 4.97 6.29 13.65
C ARG A 66 3.74 5.46 13.98
N VAL A 67 3.51 4.41 13.20
CA VAL A 67 2.35 3.53 13.34
C VAL A 67 2.79 2.07 13.26
N ARG A 68 1.99 1.20 13.87
CA ARG A 68 1.97 -0.22 13.61
C ARG A 68 0.79 -0.52 12.68
N VAL A 69 1.07 -1.17 11.56
CA VAL A 69 0.07 -1.60 10.58
C VAL A 69 0.11 -3.10 10.42
N THR A 70 -1.07 -3.71 10.48
CA THR A 70 -1.29 -5.08 10.04
C THR A 70 -1.91 -5.01 8.65
N CYS A 71 -1.34 -5.72 7.68
CA CYS A 71 -1.79 -5.63 6.29
C CYS A 71 -1.67 -6.98 5.56
N THR A 72 -2.47 -7.17 4.52
CA THR A 72 -2.40 -8.35 3.65
C THR A 72 -1.84 -7.92 2.28
N PRO A 73 -0.74 -8.53 1.79
CA PRO A 73 -0.20 -8.22 0.48
C PRO A 73 -1.20 -8.60 -0.59
N ARG A 74 -1.40 -7.70 -1.55
CA ARG A 74 -2.21 -7.90 -2.74
C ARG A 74 -1.31 -7.82 -3.95
N GLU A 75 -1.42 -8.83 -4.80
CA GLU A 75 -0.73 -8.83 -6.09
C GLU A 75 -1.12 -7.58 -6.89
N PRO A 76 -0.16 -6.98 -7.63
CA PRO A 76 -0.45 -5.84 -8.47
C PRO A 76 -1.52 -6.23 -9.50
N GLN A 77 -2.61 -5.46 -9.54
CA GLN A 77 -3.63 -5.69 -10.55
C GLN A 77 -3.03 -5.43 -11.94
N PRO A 78 -3.34 -6.29 -12.93
CA PRO A 78 -2.94 -6.03 -14.30
C PRO A 78 -3.50 -4.68 -14.75
N PRO A 79 -2.75 -3.90 -15.55
CA PRO A 79 -3.26 -2.65 -16.09
C PRO A 79 -4.53 -2.92 -16.89
N ASN A 80 -5.54 -2.06 -16.77
CA ASN A 80 -6.73 -2.20 -17.60
C ASN A 80 -6.32 -2.05 -19.08
N PRO A 81 -6.97 -2.75 -20.02
CA PRO A 81 -6.65 -2.66 -21.44
C PRO A 81 -6.84 -1.26 -22.04
N MET A 82 -7.57 -0.37 -21.35
CA MET A 82 -7.75 1.05 -21.71
C MET A 82 -6.69 1.98 -21.08
N GLU A 83 -5.87 1.48 -20.16
CA GLU A 83 -4.77 2.21 -19.54
C GLU A 83 -3.49 1.99 -20.36
N SER A 84 -2.93 3.05 -20.93
CA SER A 84 -1.58 2.98 -21.48
C SER A 84 -0.58 2.96 -20.33
N ALA A 85 0.06 1.81 -20.10
CA ALA A 85 1.16 1.71 -19.17
C ALA A 85 2.35 2.56 -19.68
N PRO A 86 2.92 3.46 -18.85
CA PRO A 86 4.15 4.15 -19.21
C PRO A 86 5.27 3.12 -19.41
N MET A 87 6.16 3.38 -20.36
CA MET A 87 7.34 2.53 -20.57
C MET A 87 8.41 2.86 -19.53
N GLY A 88 8.98 1.82 -18.93
CA GLY A 88 10.14 1.90 -18.07
C GLY A 88 11.43 2.20 -18.85
N PRO A 89 12.53 2.43 -18.14
CA PRO A 89 13.84 2.73 -18.74
C PRO A 89 14.41 1.57 -19.57
N ASP A 90 13.92 0.36 -19.34
CA ASP A 90 14.22 -0.89 -20.05
C ASP A 90 13.37 -1.09 -21.32
N GLY A 91 12.43 -0.18 -21.61
CA GLY A 91 11.53 -0.27 -22.76
C GLY A 91 10.36 -1.25 -22.57
N ALA A 92 10.20 -1.83 -21.38
CA ALA A 92 9.05 -2.64 -21.00
C ALA A 92 7.95 -1.79 -20.32
N PRO A 93 6.68 -2.24 -20.29
CA PRO A 93 5.64 -1.59 -19.49
C PRO A 93 6.05 -1.56 -18.01
N LEU A 94 5.99 -0.38 -17.40
CA LEU A 94 6.32 -0.22 -15.99
C LEU A 94 5.37 -1.07 -15.13
N GLN A 95 5.91 -1.92 -14.26
CA GLN A 95 5.11 -2.75 -13.38
C GLN A 95 4.63 -1.97 -12.16
N ARG A 96 3.34 -2.13 -11.81
CA ARG A 96 2.79 -1.55 -10.58
C ARG A 96 3.40 -2.24 -9.36
N PRO A 97 3.70 -1.52 -8.28
CA PRO A 97 4.19 -2.13 -7.06
C PRO A 97 3.09 -2.97 -6.41
N THR A 98 3.51 -4.05 -5.73
CA THR A 98 2.66 -4.81 -4.81
C THR A 98 2.18 -3.88 -3.70
N LYS A 99 0.88 -3.89 -3.41
CA LYS A 99 0.31 -3.08 -2.34
C LYS A 99 -0.08 -3.95 -1.16
N CYS A 100 0.07 -3.45 0.05
CA CYS A 100 -0.40 -4.13 1.27
C CYS A 100 -1.69 -3.46 1.75
N ALA A 101 -2.81 -4.17 1.67
CA ALA A 101 -4.09 -3.66 2.14
C ALA A 101 -4.12 -3.67 3.67
N VAL A 102 -4.21 -2.50 4.29
CA VAL A 102 -4.13 -2.32 5.74
C VAL A 102 -5.40 -2.83 6.38
N THR A 103 -5.31 -3.89 7.18
CA THR A 103 -6.45 -4.45 7.92
C THR A 103 -6.58 -3.87 9.32
N GLU A 104 -5.47 -3.43 9.93
CA GLU A 104 -5.46 -2.75 11.22
C GLU A 104 -4.38 -1.66 11.25
N LEU A 105 -4.68 -0.56 11.94
CA LEU A 105 -3.79 0.59 12.11
C LEU A 105 -3.79 1.00 13.59
N SER A 106 -2.60 1.20 14.16
CA SER A 106 -2.42 1.70 15.52
C SER A 106 -1.30 2.73 15.57
N ALA A 107 -1.54 3.86 16.23
CA ALA A 107 -0.48 4.84 16.52
C ALA A 107 0.45 4.31 17.63
N LEU A 108 1.74 4.61 17.51
CA LEU A 108 2.77 4.29 18.50
C LEU A 108 3.27 5.53 19.23
#